data_AF-A0A961JQU5-F1
#
_entry.id   AF-A0A961JQU5-F1
#
_cell.length_a   1.000
_cell.length_b   1.000
_cell.length_c   1.000
_cell.angle_alpha   90.00
_cell.angle_beta   90.00
_cell.angle_gamma   90.00
#
_symmetry.space_group_name_H-M   'P 1'
#
loop_
_entity.id
_entity.type
_entity.pdbx_description
1 polymer ?
#
loop_
_entity_poly.entity_id
_entity_poly.type
_entity_poly.pdbx_seq_one_letter_code
_entity_poly.pdbx_strand_id
1 'polypeptide(L)' 'MLHSMTGFATLKGQDGPWSWTWDIRAVNGRGFDLRLKL' A
#
# COMPACT_ATOMS: atom_id res chain seq x y z
N MET A 1 -0.58 -19.95 -1.62
CA MET A 1 -1.73 -19.04 -1.72
C MET A 1 -1.91 -18.34 -0.38
N LEU A 2 -1.92 -17.01 -0.32
CA LEU A 2 -2.14 -16.26 0.92
C LEU A 2 -3.65 -16.07 1.08
N HIS A 3 -4.27 -16.91 1.92
CA HIS A 3 -5.73 -17.11 1.96
C HIS A 3 -6.54 -16.07 2.73
N SER A 4 -6.02 -14.90 3.11
CA SER A 4 -6.87 -13.92 3.81
C SER A 4 -6.33 -12.49 3.77
N MET A 5 -6.49 -11.83 2.64
CA MET A 5 -6.29 -10.39 2.53
C MET A 5 -7.56 -9.70 3.02
N THR A 6 -7.48 -8.93 4.11
CA THR A 6 -8.66 -8.30 4.73
C THR A 6 -8.63 -6.78 4.66
N GLY A 7 -7.53 -6.18 4.21
CA GLY A 7 -7.42 -4.73 4.08
C GLY A 7 -6.54 -4.32 2.89
N PHE A 8 -7.02 -3.34 2.14
CA PHE A 8 -6.29 -2.71 1.05
C PHE A 8 -6.56 -1.21 1.06
N ALA A 9 -5.52 -0.40 0.85
CA ALA A 9 -5.62 1.04 0.67
C ALA A 9 -4.54 1.52 -0.31
N THR A 10 -4.90 2.50 -1.15
CA THR A 10 -3.98 3.16 -2.09
C THR A 10 -4.01 4.66 -1.83
N LEU A 11 -2.84 5.30 -1.85
CA LEU A 11 -2.67 6.74 -1.79
C LEU A 11 -1.79 7.21 -2.94
N LYS A 12 -2.24 8.21 -3.69
CA LYS A 12 -1.44 8.87 -4.71
C LYS A 12 -1.05 10.26 -4.24
N GLY A 13 0.15 10.69 -4.59
CA GLY A 13 0.63 12.04 -4.32
C GLY A 13 1.44 12.58 -5.49
N GLN A 14 1.52 13.90 -5.55
CA GLN A 14 2.28 14.61 -6.55
C GLN A 14 2.91 15.86 -5.90
N ASP A 15 4.15 16.14 -6.26
CA ASP A 15 4.84 17.38 -5.93
C ASP A 15 5.64 17.86 -7.15
N GLY A 16 5.16 18.94 -7.78
CA GLY A 16 5.70 19.45 -9.04
C GLY A 16 5.73 18.37 -10.15
N PRO A 17 6.90 18.05 -10.74
CA PRO A 17 7.03 17.01 -11.76
C PRO A 17 7.05 15.59 -11.17
N TRP A 18 7.12 15.44 -9.84
CA TRP A 18 7.23 14.15 -9.18
C TRP A 18 5.86 13.62 -8.84
N SER A 19 5.62 12.33 -9.12
CA SER A 19 4.40 11.64 -8.74
C SER A 19 4.76 10.30 -8.13
N TRP A 20 3.97 9.87 -7.16
CA TRP A 20 4.18 8.60 -6.49
C TRP A 20 2.84 7.95 -6.14
N THR A 21 2.89 6.65 -5.92
CA THR A 21 1.76 5.84 -5.46
C THR A 21 2.21 4.93 -4.33
N TRP A 22 1.42 4.93 -3.26
CA TRP A 22 1.56 4.06 -2.11
C TRP A 22 0.45 3.01 -2.14
N ASP A 23 0.81 1.74 -1.99
CA ASP A 23 -0.14 0.64 -1.81
C ASP A 23 0.12 -0.05 -0.47
N ILE A 24 -0.95 -0.21 0.33
CA ILE A 24 -0.92 -0.87 1.63
C ILE A 24 -1.79 -2.12 1.57
N ARG A 25 -1.25 -3.22 2.07
CA ARG A 25 -1.86 -4.55 2.02
C ARG A 25 -1.80 -5.16 3.41
N ALA A 26 -2.97 -5.48 3.97
CA ALA A 26 -3.09 -6.08 5.30
C ALA A 26 -3.74 -7.48 5.22
N VAL A 27 -3.21 -8.40 6.02
CA VAL A 27 -3.68 -9.78 6.13
C VAL A 27 -4.16 -10.00 7.56
N ASN A 28 -5.44 -10.31 7.76
CA ASN A 28 -6.04 -10.65 9.06
C ASN A 28 -5.75 -9.66 10.21
N GLY A 29 -5.52 -8.37 9.92
CA GLY A 29 -5.17 -7.38 10.93
C GLY A 29 -3.84 -7.62 11.66
N ARG A 30 -2.98 -8.54 11.16
CA ARG A 30 -1.65 -8.81 11.73
C ARG A 30 -0.58 -8.24 10.81
N GLY A 31 -0.03 -7.10 11.20
CA GLY A 31 1.16 -6.50 10.57
C GLY A 31 0.84 -5.48 9.47
N PHE A 32 1.55 -4.37 9.53
CA PHE A 32 1.56 -3.30 8.54
C PHE A 32 2.73 -3.55 7.56
N ASP A 33 2.45 -4.05 6.35
CA ASP A 33 3.43 -4.16 5.25
C ASP A 33 3.27 -2.92 4.34
N LEU A 34 4.22 -1.99 4.42
CA LEU A 34 4.29 -0.78 3.59
C LEU A 34 5.38 -0.95 2.53
N ARG A 35 5.01 -0.82 1.25
CA ARG A 35 5.96 -0.84 0.13
C ARG A 35 5.97 0.50 -0.59
N LEU A 36 7.14 1.12 -0.68
CA LEU A 36 7.40 2.34 -1.46
C LEU A 36 7.96 1.97 -2.84
N LYS A 37 7.45 2.60 -3.89
CA LYS A 37 8.11 2.68 -5.19
C LYS A 37 8.24 4.16 -5.57
N LEU A 38 9.48 4.58 -5.82
CA LEU A 38 9.87 5.91 -6.26
C LEU A 38 9.86 5.98 -7.80
#